data_AF-A0A5N7ZSN6-F1
#
_entry.id   AF-A0A5N7ZSN6-F1
#
_cell.length_a   1.000
_cell.length_b   1.000
_cell.length_c   1.000
_cell.angle_alpha   90.00
_cell.angle_beta   90.00
_cell.angle_gamma   90.00
#
_symmetry.space_group_name_H-M   'P 1'
#
loop_
_entity.id
_entity.type
_entity.pdbx_description
1 polymer ?
#
loop_
_entity_poly.entity_id
_entity_poly.type
_entity_poly.pdbx_seq_one_letter_code
_entity_poly.pdbx_strand_id
1 'polypeptide(L)' 'YGYNAATGEYTDLVEQGVLDPTKVTRTALQNAASVASLLLTAEAAVVELAEDKPAAPAMPGGMGGMGGMDF' A
#
# COMPACT_ATOMS: atom_id res chain seq x y z
N TYR A 1 -22.37 14.56 -16.52
CA TYR A 1 -21.39 15.64 -16.79
C TYR A 1 -20.21 15.54 -15.83
N GLY A 2 -18.98 15.66 -16.32
CA GLY A 2 -17.75 15.60 -15.55
C GLY A 2 -16.56 16.13 -16.35
N TYR A 3 -15.37 16.15 -15.74
CA TYR A 3 -14.14 16.63 -16.36
C TYR A 3 -13.37 15.47 -16.99
N ASN A 4 -13.10 15.53 -18.29
CA ASN A 4 -12.22 14.58 -18.95
C ASN A 4 -10.77 15.05 -18.82
N ALA A 5 -10.00 14.38 -17.97
CA ALA A 5 -8.60 14.76 -17.71
C ALA A 5 -7.65 14.55 -18.91
N ALA A 6 -8.02 13.73 -19.90
CA ALA A 6 -7.19 13.51 -21.09
C ALA A 6 -7.32 14.66 -22.10
N THR A 7 -8.49 15.31 -22.16
CA THR A 7 -8.77 16.43 -23.09
C THR A 7 -8.80 17.79 -22.41
N GLY A 8 -9.01 17.84 -21.09
CA GLY A 8 -9.10 19.07 -20.31
C GLY A 8 -10.46 19.76 -20.38
N GLU A 9 -11.50 19.06 -20.82
CA GLU A 9 -12.83 19.65 -21.07
C GLU A 9 -13.90 19.06 -20.15
N TYR A 10 -14.92 19.88 -19.86
CA TYR A 10 -16.11 19.41 -19.15
C TYR A 10 -17.17 18.97 -20.16
N THR A 11 -17.72 17.78 -19.95
CA THR A 11 -18.55 17.08 -20.95
C THR A 11 -19.35 15.94 -20.32
N ASP A 12 -20.15 15.24 -21.11
CA ASP A 12 -20.71 13.96 -20.70
C ASP A 12 -19.66 12.83 -20.83
N LEU A 13 -19.21 12.30 -19.68
CA LEU A 13 -18.18 11.26 -19.63
C LEU A 13 -18.67 9.89 -20.11
N VAL A 14 -19.98 9.64 -20.05
CA VAL A 14 -20.58 8.40 -20.55
C VAL A 14 -20.54 8.39 -22.07
N GLU A 15 -20.93 9.49 -22.71
CA GLU A 15 -20.86 9.64 -24.17
C GLU A 15 -19.41 9.57 -24.69
N GLN A 16 -18.44 10.06 -23.91
CA GLN A 16 -17.02 9.98 -24.25
C GLN A 16 -16.36 8.63 -23.91
N GLY A 17 -17.10 7.68 -23.35
CA GLY A 17 -16.59 6.34 -23.02
C GLY A 17 -15.61 6.30 -21.84
N VAL A 18 -15.55 7.36 -21.03
CA VAL A 18 -14.77 7.39 -19.78
C VAL A 18 -15.61 6.77 -18.66
N LEU A 19 -15.57 5.44 -18.58
CA LEU A 19 -16.47 4.64 -17.76
C LEU A 19 -15.71 3.75 -16.79
N ASP A 20 -16.17 3.73 -15.54
CA ASP A 20 -15.72 2.78 -14.53
C ASP A 20 -16.83 1.76 -14.23
N PRO A 21 -16.50 0.45 -14.10
CA PRO A 21 -17.48 -0.54 -13.67
C PRO A 21 -18.00 -0.23 -12.27
N THR A 22 -19.32 -0.34 -12.05
CA THR A 22 -19.96 -0.06 -10.75
C THR A 22 -19.30 -0.80 -9.58
N LYS A 23 -18.86 -2.04 -9.81
CA LYS A 23 -18.17 -2.85 -8.79
C LYS A 23 -16.84 -2.22 -8.37
N VAL A 24 -16.10 -1.60 -9.28
CA VAL A 24 -14.78 -1.01 -8.99
C VAL A 24 -14.94 0.17 -8.05
N THR A 25 -15.77 1.16 -8.42
CA THR A 25 -15.99 2.37 -7.59
C THR A 25 -16.54 2.01 -6.22
N ARG A 26 -17.51 1.10 -6.14
CA ARG A 26 -18.10 0.65 -4.86
C ARG A 26 -17.05 -0.02 -3.98
N THR A 27 -16.29 -0.97 -4.54
CA THR A 27 -15.32 -1.74 -3.76
C THR A 27 -14.16 -0.87 -3.29
N ALA A 28 -13.70 0.07 -4.13
CA ALA A 28 -12.67 1.03 -3.76
C ALA A 28 -13.09 1.87 -2.56
N LEU A 29 -14.30 2.44 -2.58
CA LEU A 29 -14.84 3.23 -1.48
C LEU A 29 -15.01 2.39 -0.20
N GLN A 30 -15.59 1.19 -0.31
CA GLN A 30 -15.82 0.31 0.84
C GLN A 30 -14.51 -0.12 1.51
N ASN A 31 -13.50 -0.49 0.73
CA ASN A 31 -12.20 -0.89 1.26
C ASN A 31 -11.47 0.29 1.91
N ALA A 32 -11.49 1.47 1.28
CA ALA A 32 -10.89 2.68 1.83
C ALA A 32 -11.55 3.08 3.16
N ALA A 33 -12.88 3.10 3.21
CA ALA A 33 -13.63 3.40 4.42
C ALA A 33 -13.35 2.37 5.54
N SER A 34 -13.23 1.08 5.20
CA SER A 34 -12.91 0.02 6.14
C SER A 34 -11.56 0.24 6.84
N VAL A 35 -10.48 0.45 6.06
CA VAL A 35 -9.14 0.69 6.61
C VAL A 35 -9.09 2.01 7.38
N ALA A 36 -9.68 3.08 6.84
CA ALA A 36 -9.72 4.37 7.51
C ALA A 36 -10.44 4.28 8.87
N SER A 37 -11.57 3.57 8.93
CA SER A 37 -12.31 3.39 10.18
C SER A 37 -11.48 2.63 11.22
N LEU A 38 -10.79 1.56 10.81
CA LEU A 38 -9.90 0.82 11.70
C LEU A 38 -8.79 1.72 12.26
N LEU A 39 -8.10 2.47 11.39
CA LEU A 39 -6.99 3.35 11.79
C LEU A 39 -7.45 4.49 12.69
N LEU A 40 -8.61 5.10 12.42
CA LEU A 40 -9.14 6.20 13.24
C LEU A 40 -9.51 5.78 14.66
N THR A 41 -9.82 4.49 14.86
CA THR A 41 -10.17 3.93 16.18
C THR A 41 -8.98 3.28 16.91
N ALA A 42 -7.83 3.19 16.25
CA ALA A 42 -6.62 2.64 16.86
C ALA A 42 -5.90 3.73 17.68
N GLU A 43 -5.90 3.58 19.01
CA GLU A 43 -5.26 4.53 19.94
C GLU A 43 -3.74 4.36 20.02
N ALA A 44 -3.21 3.21 19.61
CA ALA A 44 -1.78 2.93 19.62
C ALA A 44 -1.39 1.92 18.52
N ALA A 45 -0.16 2.07 18.02
CA ALA A 45 0.51 1.07 17.21
C ALA A 45 1.80 0.65 17.93
N VAL A 46 1.96 -0.65 18.16
CA VAL A 46 3.21 -1.22 18.70
C VAL A 46 4.01 -1.73 17.52
N VAL A 47 5.27 -1.31 17.42
CA VAL A 47 6.18 -1.68 16.34
C VAL A 47 7.46 -2.26 16.94
N GLU A 48 8.10 -3.16 16.19
CA GLU A 48 9.44 -3.65 16.53
C GLU A 48 10.45 -2.51 16.45
N LEU A 49 11.43 -2.52 17.36
CA LEU A 49 12.51 -1.55 17.32
C LEU A 49 13.35 -1.81 16.06
N ALA A 50 13.67 -0.74 15.33
CA ALA A 50 14.60 -0.84 14.21
C ALA A 50 15.93 -1.40 14.71
N GLU A 51 16.33 -2.57 14.19
CA GLU A 51 17.64 -3.15 14.49
C GLU A 51 18.71 -2.43 13.66
N ASP A 52 19.70 -1.84 14.34
CA ASP A 52 20.97 -1.51 13.70
C ASP A 52 21.72 -2.83 13.44
N LYS A 53 21.33 -3.56 12.38
CA LYS A 53 22.15 -4.67 11.88
C LYS A 53 23.42 -4.05 11.29
N PRO A 54 24.61 -4.23 11.91
CA PRO A 54 25.83 -3.83 11.24
C PRO A 54 25.88 -4.54 9.90
N ALA A 55 26.18 -3.79 8.83
CA ALA A 55 26.46 -4.39 7.53
C ALA A 55 27.43 -5.54 7.78
N ALA A 56 26.97 -6.77 7.55
CA ALA A 56 27.75 -7.96 7.86
C ALA A 56 29.12 -7.78 7.22
N PRO A 57 30.23 -7.82 7.99
CA PRO A 57 31.54 -7.71 7.39
C PRO A 57 31.64 -8.79 6.32
N ALA A 58 31.97 -8.40 5.09
CA ALA A 58 32.23 -9.34 4.02
C ALA A 58 33.41 -10.20 4.48
N MET A 59 33.13 -11.38 5.04
CA MET A 59 34.17 -12.28 5.53
C MET A 59 34.88 -12.89 4.33
N PRO A 60 36.17 -12.60 4.11
CA PRO A 60 36.93 -13.24 3.06
C PRO A 60 37.28 -14.65 3.54
N GLY A 61 36.52 -15.65 3.05
CA GLY A 61 36.87 -17.08 3.12
C GLY A 61 36.99 -17.67 4.53
N GLY A 62 36.04 -18.51 4.93
CA GLY A 62 36.23 -19.34 6.12
C GLY A 62 34.95 -19.98 6.63
N MET A 63 34.85 -21.29 6.40
CA MET A 63 33.89 -22.22 6.98
C MET A 63 33.61 -21.97 8.48
N GLY A 64 32.33 -21.90 8.87
CA GLY A 64 31.95 -22.15 10.27
C GLY A 64 30.65 -21.49 10.70
N GLY A 65 29.70 -22.30 11.15
CA GLY A 65 28.73 -21.87 12.16
C GLY A 65 27.28 -21.84 11.72
N MET A 66 26.66 -23.01 11.73
CA MET A 66 25.23 -23.18 11.96
C MET A 66 24.82 -22.48 13.27
N GLY A 67 23.94 -21.48 13.22
CA GLY A 67 23.37 -20.88 14.43
C GLY A 67 22.46 -19.69 14.14
N GLY A 68 21.17 -19.85 14.44
CA GLY A 68 20.20 -18.75 14.48
C GLY A 68 18.91 -19.03 13.72
N MET A 69 18.18 -20.07 14.09
CA MET A 69 16.73 -20.15 13.84
C MET A 69 16.05 -19.30 14.90
N ASP A 70 15.76 -18.05 14.56
CA ASP A 70 14.88 -17.21 15.35
C ASP A 70 13.51 -17.21 14.69
N PHE A 71 12.52 -17.65 15.48
CA PHE A 71 11.11 -17.40 15.26
C PHE A 71 10.83 -15.89 15.26
#